data_AF-A0A380MLQ0-F1
#
_entry.id   AF-A0A380MLQ0-F1
#
_cell.length_a   1.000
_cell.length_b   1.000
_cell.length_c   1.000
_cell.angle_alpha   90.00
_cell.angle_beta   90.00
_cell.angle_gamma   90.00
#
_symmetry.space_group_name_H-M   'P 1'
#
loop_
_entity.id
_entity.type
_entity.pdbx_description
1 polymer ?
#
loop_
_entity_poly.entity_id
_entity_poly.type
_entity_poly.pdbx_seq_one_letter_code
_entity_poly.pdbx_strand_id
1 'polypeptide(L)'
;MKIRLSNLLVSTAVALAGSAYAANVTGAGATFPQPIYAAWAEAYKATIGNEVNYQGIGSSGGVKQISAGTVDFGASDEALKPEVLAEKALVQFPTVIGAVSTHQIPQGESPKNHTPTEIKKPPPRRSSIQPI
;
A
#
# COMPACT_ATOMS: atom_id res chain seq x y z
N MET A 1 72.54 10.25 23.61
CA MET A 1 71.25 10.62 24.23
C MET A 1 70.14 9.94 23.44
N LYS A 2 69.39 9.02 24.06
CA LYS A 2 68.35 8.20 23.43
C LYS A 2 67.01 8.90 23.62
N ILE A 3 66.34 9.28 22.54
CA ILE A 3 64.90 9.62 22.57
C ILE A 3 64.25 8.71 21.53
N ARG A 4 63.46 7.75 22.03
CA ARG A 4 62.70 6.81 21.19
C ARG A 4 61.42 7.52 20.77
N LEU A 5 61.32 7.87 19.48
CA LEU A 5 60.10 8.38 18.85
C LEU A 5 59.15 7.20 18.60
N SER A 6 58.54 6.72 19.66
CA SER A 6 57.42 5.77 19.60
C SER A 6 56.15 6.53 19.91
N ASN A 7 55.14 6.36 19.04
CA ASN A 7 53.75 6.81 19.13
C ASN A 7 53.44 8.23 18.66
N LEU A 8 52.94 8.32 17.42
CA LEU A 8 51.77 9.16 17.14
C LEU A 8 50.99 8.61 15.94
N LEU A 9 50.24 7.52 16.17
CA LEU A 9 49.11 7.14 15.31
C LEU A 9 47.95 8.08 15.66
N VAL A 10 47.79 9.16 14.91
CA VAL A 10 46.56 9.97 14.94
C VAL A 10 45.63 9.42 13.86
N SER A 11 44.83 8.42 14.21
CA SER A 11 43.69 7.99 13.41
C SER A 11 42.59 9.04 13.53
N THR A 12 42.56 10.01 12.62
CA THR A 12 41.40 10.90 12.46
C THR A 12 40.35 10.16 11.64
N ALA A 13 39.61 9.25 12.27
CA ALA A 13 38.35 8.75 11.71
C ALA A 13 37.30 9.86 11.89
N VAL A 14 37.16 10.73 10.90
CA VAL A 14 36.00 11.62 10.80
C VAL A 14 34.78 10.73 10.58
N ALA A 15 34.01 10.49 11.63
CA ALA A 15 32.68 9.95 11.50
C ALA A 15 31.85 10.99 10.74
N LEU A 16 31.64 10.76 9.44
CA LEU A 16 30.55 11.40 8.72
C LEU A 16 29.25 10.87 9.33
N ALA A 17 28.79 11.49 10.41
CA ALA A 17 27.40 11.44 10.79
C ALA A 17 26.62 12.16 9.70
N GLY A 18 26.30 11.45 8.62
CA GLY A 18 25.34 11.93 7.64
C GLY A 18 24.04 12.19 8.37
N SER A 19 23.58 13.44 8.34
CA SER A 19 22.21 13.77 8.72
C SER A 19 21.29 12.91 7.86
N ALA A 20 20.68 11.88 8.47
CA ALA A 20 19.64 11.10 7.83
C ALA A 20 18.44 12.03 7.67
N TYR A 21 18.33 12.69 6.52
CA TYR A 21 17.09 13.31 6.11
C TYR A 21 16.12 12.15 5.89
N ALA A 22 15.20 11.96 6.83
CA ALA A 22 14.09 11.06 6.61
C ALA A 22 13.37 11.58 5.36
N ALA A 23 13.26 10.74 4.33
CA ALA A 23 12.63 11.10 3.06
C ALA A 23 11.11 11.04 3.19
N ASN A 24 10.41 11.88 2.43
CA ASN A 24 8.97 11.70 2.22
C ASN A 24 8.77 10.44 1.37
N VAL A 25 7.72 9.68 1.66
CA VAL A 25 7.40 8.43 0.98
C VAL A 25 6.18 8.65 0.10
N THR A 26 6.22 8.17 -1.13
CA THR A 26 5.14 8.23 -2.10
C THR A 26 4.62 6.84 -2.40
N GLY A 27 3.30 6.69 -2.52
CA GLY A 27 2.68 5.43 -2.88
C GLY A 27 1.44 5.60 -3.72
N ALA A 28 1.08 4.56 -4.47
CA ALA A 28 -0.13 4.53 -5.27
C ALA A 28 -0.70 3.12 -5.38
N GLY A 29 -2.02 3.01 -5.54
CA GLY A 29 -2.63 1.73 -5.87
C GLY A 29 -4.06 1.54 -5.40
N ALA A 30 -4.34 0.35 -4.87
CA ALA A 30 -5.66 -0.09 -4.42
C ALA A 30 -6.40 0.98 -3.59
N THR A 31 -7.69 1.19 -3.90
CA THR A 31 -8.55 2.12 -3.15
C THR A 31 -9.05 1.50 -1.85
N PHE A 32 -9.07 0.17 -1.76
CA PHE A 32 -9.49 -0.55 -0.57
C PHE A 32 -8.68 -0.20 0.70
N PRO A 33 -7.33 -0.25 0.71
CA PRO A 33 -6.54 0.12 1.89
C PRO A 33 -6.38 1.64 2.09
N GLN A 34 -6.81 2.46 1.13
CA GLN A 34 -6.59 3.92 1.16
C GLN A 34 -7.00 4.58 2.48
N PRO A 35 -8.18 4.28 3.08
CA PRO A 35 -8.57 4.93 4.34
C PRO A 35 -7.62 4.63 5.50
N ILE A 36 -7.09 3.40 5.55
CA ILE A 36 -6.13 2.99 6.59
C ILE A 36 -4.77 3.65 6.34
N TYR A 37 -4.30 3.68 5.10
CA TYR A 37 -3.04 4.35 4.76
C TYR A 37 -3.10 5.86 5.05
N ALA A 38 -4.24 6.51 4.84
CA ALA A 38 -4.42 7.91 5.20
C ALA A 38 -4.29 8.13 6.71
N ALA A 39 -4.94 7.29 7.53
CA ALA A 39 -4.85 7.36 8.98
C ALA A 39 -3.41 7.10 9.49
N TRP A 40 -2.72 6.13 8.89
CA TRP A 40 -1.31 5.85 9.22
C TRP A 40 -0.38 6.98 8.78
N ALA A 41 -0.60 7.58 7.62
CA ALA A 41 0.20 8.72 7.14
C ALA A 41 0.07 9.93 8.07
N GLU A 42 -1.14 10.23 8.56
CA GLU A 42 -1.38 11.28 9.54
C GLU A 42 -0.65 11.01 10.85
N ALA A 43 -0.80 9.80 11.40
CA ALA A 43 -0.12 9.40 12.65
C ALA A 43 1.41 9.39 12.49
N TYR A 44 1.91 8.94 11.34
CA TYR A 44 3.34 8.92 11.02
C TYR A 44 3.91 10.33 10.92
N LYS A 45 3.20 11.25 10.26
CA LYS A 45 3.59 12.67 10.20
C LYS A 45 3.58 13.33 11.58
N ALA A 46 2.59 13.04 12.42
CA ALA A 46 2.50 13.61 13.76
C ALA A 46 3.63 13.14 14.69
N THR A 47 4.14 11.92 14.50
CA THR A 47 5.15 11.30 15.38
C THR A 47 6.58 11.45 14.86
N ILE A 48 6.79 11.28 13.55
CA ILE A 48 8.11 11.28 12.90
C ILE A 48 8.38 12.60 12.17
N GLY A 49 7.34 13.35 11.77
CA GLY A 49 7.45 14.60 11.01
C GLY A 49 7.48 14.43 9.49
N ASN A 50 7.63 13.18 9.02
CA ASN A 50 7.73 12.83 7.61
C ASN A 50 6.38 12.61 6.94
N GLU A 51 6.28 12.94 5.65
CA GLU A 51 5.05 12.74 4.89
C GLU A 51 5.02 11.39 4.20
N VAL A 52 3.85 10.76 4.23
CA VAL A 52 3.49 9.62 3.38
C VAL A 52 2.36 10.05 2.47
N ASN A 53 2.64 10.16 1.18
CA ASN A 53 1.71 10.63 0.16
C ASN A 53 1.16 9.44 -0.63
N TYR A 54 -0.10 9.08 -0.42
CA TYR A 54 -0.73 7.92 -1.06
C TYR A 54 -1.86 8.31 -2.02
N GLN A 55 -1.88 7.71 -3.23
CA GLN A 55 -2.90 7.94 -4.26
C GLN A 55 -3.71 6.67 -4.56
N GLY A 56 -5.01 6.71 -4.28
CA GLY A 56 -5.94 5.63 -4.61
C GLY A 56 -6.37 5.66 -6.08
N ILE A 57 -5.56 5.05 -6.95
CA ILE A 57 -5.79 5.01 -8.42
C ILE A 57 -6.26 3.62 -8.92
N GLY A 58 -6.43 2.68 -8.00
CA GLY A 58 -6.74 1.27 -8.28
C GLY A 58 -5.49 0.38 -8.35
N SER A 59 -5.65 -0.91 -8.08
CA SER A 59 -4.57 -1.91 -7.97
C SER A 59 -3.67 -1.94 -9.21
N SER A 60 -4.26 -1.98 -10.40
CA SER A 60 -3.52 -2.00 -11.67
C SER A 60 -2.71 -0.72 -11.91
N GLY A 61 -3.18 0.43 -11.41
CA GLY A 61 -2.44 1.68 -11.47
C GLY A 61 -1.22 1.66 -10.54
N GLY A 62 -1.40 1.14 -9.32
CA GLY A 62 -0.32 0.98 -8.35
C GLY A 62 0.80 0.08 -8.86
N VAL A 63 0.44 -1.11 -9.37
CA VAL A 63 1.42 -2.07 -9.96
C VAL A 63 2.21 -1.43 -11.10
N LYS A 64 1.55 -0.64 -11.96
CA LYS A 64 2.22 0.07 -13.06
C LYS A 64 3.21 1.12 -12.55
N GLN A 65 2.81 1.96 -11.59
CA GLN A 65 3.66 3.03 -11.09
C GLN A 65 4.87 2.51 -10.31
N ILE A 66 4.70 1.47 -9.48
CA ILE A 66 5.83 0.87 -8.75
C ILE A 66 6.79 0.14 -9.70
N SER A 67 6.26 -0.56 -10.72
CA SER A 67 7.10 -1.21 -11.73
C SER A 67 7.88 -0.21 -12.59
N ALA A 68 7.38 1.03 -12.72
CA ALA A 68 8.05 2.12 -13.41
C ALA A 68 8.95 2.97 -12.49
N GLY A 69 9.04 2.64 -11.19
CA GLY A 69 9.80 3.42 -10.21
C GLY A 69 9.29 4.85 -10.02
N THR A 70 8.02 5.12 -10.33
CA THR A 70 7.41 6.46 -10.22
C THR A 70 6.96 6.77 -8.79
N VAL A 71 6.80 5.72 -7.97
CA VAL A 71 6.44 5.79 -6.55
C VAL A 71 7.33 4.84 -5.75
N ASP A 72 7.45 5.08 -4.44
CA ASP A 72 8.28 4.26 -3.55
C ASP A 72 7.62 2.92 -3.20
N PHE A 73 6.29 2.87 -3.16
CA PHE A 73 5.54 1.63 -2.97
C PHE A 73 4.24 1.57 -3.78
N GLY A 74 3.86 0.35 -4.18
CA GLY A 74 2.60 0.07 -4.87
C GLY A 74 1.68 -0.81 -4.02
N ALA A 75 0.38 -0.51 -4.00
CA ALA A 75 -0.62 -1.34 -3.32
C ALA A 75 -1.54 -2.06 -4.31
N SER A 76 -1.82 -3.34 -4.07
CA SER A 76 -2.68 -4.17 -4.91
C SER A 76 -3.51 -5.12 -4.06
N ASP A 77 -4.80 -5.23 -4.36
CA ASP A 77 -5.69 -6.24 -3.79
C ASP A 77 -5.50 -7.62 -4.44
N GLU A 78 -4.81 -7.66 -5.60
CA GLU A 78 -4.41 -8.89 -6.28
C GLU A 78 -2.92 -9.15 -6.04
N ALA A 79 -2.62 -10.34 -5.50
CA ALA A 79 -1.25 -10.76 -5.32
C ALA A 79 -0.58 -11.01 -6.69
N LEU A 80 0.59 -10.39 -6.90
CA LEU A 80 1.39 -10.63 -8.10
C LEU A 80 2.03 -12.02 -8.05
N LYS A 81 2.18 -12.62 -9.23
CA LYS A 81 2.89 -13.89 -9.36
C LYS A 81 4.38 -13.70 -9.03
N PRO A 82 5.05 -14.68 -8.41
CA PRO A 82 6.47 -14.58 -8.06
C PRO A 82 7.38 -14.23 -9.25
N GLU A 83 7.06 -14.71 -10.45
CA GLU A 83 7.85 -14.44 -11.65
C GLU A 83 7.84 -12.95 -12.03
N VAL A 84 6.69 -12.28 -11.86
CA VAL A 84 6.54 -10.84 -12.13
C VAL A 84 7.30 -10.03 -11.08
N LEU A 85 7.22 -10.45 -9.81
CA LEU A 85 7.95 -9.81 -8.72
C LEU A 85 9.47 -9.89 -8.95
N ALA A 86 9.97 -11.06 -9.36
CA ALA A 86 11.38 -11.26 -9.68
C ALA A 86 11.82 -10.42 -10.91
N GLU A 87 11.04 -10.43 -11.99
CA GLU A 87 11.34 -9.66 -13.20
C GLU A 87 11.39 -8.14 -12.93
N LYS A 88 10.49 -7.64 -12.08
CA LYS A 88 10.40 -6.21 -11.74
C LYS A 88 11.23 -5.82 -10.51
N ALA A 89 12.00 -6.76 -9.93
CA ALA A 89 12.73 -6.57 -8.69
C ALA A 89 11.88 -6.01 -7.53
N LEU A 90 10.62 -6.47 -7.45
CA LEU A 90 9.65 -6.06 -6.43
C LEU A 90 9.56 -7.10 -5.31
N VAL A 91 9.31 -6.60 -4.10
CA VAL A 91 8.95 -7.42 -2.94
C VAL A 91 7.52 -7.12 -2.56
N GLN A 92 6.75 -8.17 -2.27
CA GLN A 92 5.36 -8.05 -1.86
C GLN A 92 5.16 -8.63 -0.45
N PHE A 93 4.48 -7.87 0.41
CA PHE A 93 4.09 -8.30 1.76
C PHE A 93 2.66 -7.85 2.06
N PRO A 94 1.89 -8.62 2.86
CA PRO A 94 0.54 -8.22 3.25
C PRO A 94 0.57 -7.04 4.23
N THR A 95 -0.32 -6.07 4.05
CA THR A 95 -0.44 -4.89 4.92
C THR A 95 -1.73 -4.88 5.75
N VAL A 96 -2.87 -5.16 5.12
CA VAL A 96 -4.21 -5.13 5.74
C VAL A 96 -5.03 -6.29 5.21
N ILE A 97 -5.87 -6.89 6.07
CA ILE A 97 -6.90 -7.86 5.70
C ILE A 97 -8.25 -7.23 6.00
N GLY A 98 -9.21 -7.34 5.08
CA GLY A 98 -10.58 -6.91 5.33
C GLY A 98 -11.58 -7.61 4.41
N ALA A 99 -12.85 -7.24 4.54
CA ALA A 99 -13.96 -7.84 3.81
C ALA A 99 -14.60 -6.81 2.87
N VAL A 100 -14.96 -7.24 1.66
CA VAL A 100 -15.75 -6.46 0.71
C VAL A 100 -17.19 -6.96 0.74
N SER A 101 -18.15 -6.06 1.01
CA SER A 101 -19.57 -6.38 1.00
C SER A 101 -20.35 -5.19 0.43
N THR A 102 -21.31 -5.49 -0.44
CA THR A 102 -22.26 -4.51 -0.98
C THR A 102 -23.67 -5.06 -0.82
N HIS A 103 -24.55 -4.32 -0.15
CA HIS A 103 -25.93 -4.74 0.02
C HIS A 103 -26.88 -3.55 -0.16
N GLN A 104 -27.81 -3.67 -1.11
CA GLN A 104 -28.85 -2.67 -1.32
C GLN A 104 -30.13 -3.15 -0.63
N ILE A 105 -30.54 -2.44 0.42
CA ILE A 105 -31.77 -2.73 1.18
C ILE A 105 -32.86 -1.73 0.79
N PRO A 106 -34.00 -2.19 0.23
CA PRO A 106 -35.18 -1.36 0.07
C PRO A 106 -35.61 -0.76 1.41
N GLN A 107 -36.04 0.50 1.40
CA GLN A 107 -36.46 1.20 2.60
C GLN A 107 -37.62 0.42 3.28
N GLY A 108 -37.40 0.00 4.52
CA GLY A 108 -38.39 -0.77 5.31
C GLY A 108 -38.14 -2.29 5.36
N GLU A 109 -37.14 -2.81 4.66
CA GLU A 109 -36.74 -4.22 4.77
C GLU A 109 -35.58 -4.42 5.76
N SER A 110 -35.55 -5.58 6.42
CA SER A 110 -34.42 -5.99 7.26
C SER A 110 -33.30 -6.62 6.42
N PRO A 111 -32.02 -6.54 6.86
CA PRO A 111 -30.91 -7.23 6.22
C PRO A 111 -31.16 -8.73 6.06
N LYS A 112 -30.90 -9.27 4.87
CA LYS A 112 -31.03 -10.71 4.59
C LYS A 112 -29.65 -11.36 4.53
N ASN A 113 -29.56 -12.56 5.09
CA ASN A 113 -28.38 -13.40 4.93
C ASN A 113 -28.40 -14.05 3.55
N HIS A 114 -27.36 -13.81 2.75
CA HIS A 114 -27.19 -14.43 1.44
C HIS A 114 -26.13 -15.52 1.49
N THR A 115 -26.42 -16.65 0.86
CA THR A 115 -25.45 -17.75 0.71
C THR A 115 -24.56 -17.52 -0.53
N PRO A 116 -23.33 -18.08 -0.57
CA PRO A 116 -22.47 -17.95 -1.75
C PRO A 116 -23.13 -18.44 -3.06
N THR A 117 -24.00 -19.44 -2.96
CA THR A 117 -24.75 -19.99 -4.10
C THR A 117 -25.77 -19.00 -4.65
N GLU A 118 -26.39 -18.22 -3.78
CA GLU A 118 -27.37 -17.20 -4.15
C GLU A 118 -26.71 -16.00 -4.84
N ILE A 119 -25.58 -15.53 -4.31
CA ILE A 119 -24.81 -14.39 -4.86
C ILE A 119 -24.32 -14.69 -6.28
N LYS A 120 -23.99 -15.95 -6.58
CA LYS A 120 -23.52 -16.37 -7.91
C LYS A 120 -24.64 -16.59 -8.93
N LYS A 121 -25.92 -16.59 -8.50
CA LYS A 121 -27.03 -16.84 -9.42
C LYS A 121 -27.18 -15.64 -10.36
N PRO A 122 -27.33 -15.84 -11.68
CA PRO A 122 -27.60 -14.74 -12.59
C PRO A 122 -28.88 -14.02 -12.16
N PRO A 123 -28.94 -12.68 -12.34
CA PRO A 123 -30.14 -11.93 -12.00
C PRO A 123 -31.34 -12.52 -12.75
N PRO A 124 -32.52 -12.59 -12.12
CA PRO A 124 -33.71 -13.05 -12.82
C PRO A 124 -33.88 -12.20 -14.08
N ARG A 125 -34.12 -12.86 -15.23
CA ARG A 125 -34.49 -12.15 -16.46
C ARG A 125 -35.67 -11.25 -16.12
N ARG A 126 -35.50 -9.93 -16.21
CA ARG A 126 -36.61 -8.98 -16.13
C ARG A 126 -37.62 -9.45 -17.20
N SER A 127 -38.79 -9.89 -16.77
CA SER A 127 -39.90 -10.11 -17.69
C SER A 127 -40.12 -8.79 -18.42
N SER A 128 -39.98 -8.80 -19.74
CA SER A 128 -40.03 -7.64 -20.63
C SER A 128 -41.45 -7.06 -20.79
N ILE A 129 -42.28 -7.19 -19.76
CA ILE A 129 -43.66 -6.72 -19.73
C ILE A 129 -43.81 -5.90 -18.45
N GLN A 130 -43.36 -4.65 -18.50
CA GLN A 130 -43.93 -3.59 -17.67
C GLN A 130 -44.93 -2.88 -18.60
N PRO A 131 -46.25 -2.98 -18.37
CA PRO A 131 -47.18 -2.13 -19.11
C PRO A 131 -46.87 -0.66 -18.79
N ILE A 132 -46.78 0.14 -19.85
CA ILE A 132 -46.81 1.60 -19.85
C ILE A 132 -48.08 2.15 -19.18
#